data_AF-H3DQQ8-F1
#
_entry.id   AF-H3DQQ8-F1
#
_cell.length_a   1.000
_cell.length_b   1.000
_cell.length_c   1.000
_cell.angle_alpha   90.00
_cell.angle_beta   90.00
_cell.angle_gamma   90.00
#
_symmetry.space_group_name_H-M   'P 1'
#
loop_
_entity.id
_entity.type
_entity.pdbx_description
1 polymer ?
#
loop_
_entity_poly.entity_id
_entity_poly.type
_entity_poly.pdbx_seq_one_letter_code
_entity_poly.pdbx_strand_id
1 'polypeptide(L)'
;QAKELPTYKDNDFINDGQKIYIDEENKKMFLEKLRKDVEFLAQLKLMDYSLLVGIHDVERAEQEEVESEDNEAEEEAESDGGGIGTPPDSPSNTLDSTKPLSPGEFDPTIDVYAIKSNETALRKEVYFMAVIDILQHYDAKKKAAHAAKTVKHGSGADLSDSKHAKYKNSACSSILD
;
A
#
# COMPACT_ATOMS: atom_id res chain seq x y z
N GLN A 1 -24.48 -1.49 1.03
CA GLN A 1 -23.64 -2.70 1.06
C GLN A 1 -22.22 -2.23 1.29
N ALA A 2 -21.59 -2.60 2.41
CA ALA A 2 -20.19 -2.28 2.65
C ALA A 2 -19.34 -3.09 1.65
N LYS A 3 -18.24 -2.50 1.15
CA LYS A 3 -17.28 -3.23 0.32
C LYS A 3 -16.52 -4.22 1.20
N GLU A 4 -16.20 -5.38 0.63
CA GLU A 4 -15.43 -6.45 1.27
C GLU A 4 -14.02 -5.97 1.69
N LEU A 5 -13.43 -5.05 0.91
CA LEU A 5 -12.19 -4.35 1.24
C LEU A 5 -12.41 -2.83 1.26
N PRO A 6 -12.71 -2.21 2.43
CA PRO A 6 -12.84 -0.77 2.54
C PRO A 6 -11.48 -0.06 2.48
N THR A 7 -11.44 1.12 1.88
CA THR A 7 -10.25 2.00 1.92
C THR A 7 -10.36 2.93 3.11
N TYR A 8 -9.54 2.67 4.13
CA TYR A 8 -9.43 3.49 5.32
C TYR A 8 -8.66 4.80 5.07
N LYS A 9 -8.89 5.80 5.91
CA LYS A 9 -8.20 7.09 5.87
C LYS A 9 -7.31 7.28 7.09
N ASP A 10 -6.67 8.45 7.15
CA ASP A 10 -5.79 8.91 8.23
C ASP A 10 -6.39 8.75 9.63
N ASN A 11 -7.63 9.19 9.83
CA ASN A 11 -8.28 9.08 11.14
C ASN A 11 -8.58 7.63 11.53
N ASP A 12 -8.96 6.80 10.57
CA ASP A 12 -9.27 5.39 10.83
C ASP A 12 -7.99 4.66 11.24
N PHE A 13 -6.90 4.89 10.49
CA PHE A 13 -5.59 4.30 10.77
C PHE A 13 -5.08 4.63 12.18
N ILE A 14 -5.25 5.88 12.62
CA ILE A 14 -4.84 6.33 13.96
C ILE A 14 -5.77 5.78 15.04
N ASN A 15 -7.08 5.81 14.82
CA ASN A 15 -8.07 5.37 15.82
C ASN A 15 -8.02 3.87 16.06
N ASP A 16 -7.76 3.09 15.01
CA ASP A 16 -7.64 1.63 15.08
C ASP A 16 -6.27 1.21 15.65
N GLY A 17 -5.36 2.18 15.90
CA GLY A 17 -4.03 1.92 16.45
C GLY A 17 -3.14 1.10 15.50
N GLN A 18 -3.46 1.11 14.20
CA GLN A 18 -2.69 0.38 13.20
C GLN A 18 -1.27 0.94 13.14
N LYS A 19 -0.30 0.03 13.05
CA LYS A 19 1.13 0.33 12.95
C LYS A 19 1.74 -0.50 11.83
N ILE A 20 2.82 0.02 11.27
CA ILE A 20 3.60 -0.61 10.20
C ILE A 20 4.94 -0.98 10.81
N TYR A 21 5.17 -2.28 10.99
CA TYR A 21 6.34 -2.79 11.68
C TYR A 21 7.43 -3.13 10.69
N ILE A 22 8.38 -2.24 10.46
CA ILE A 22 9.47 -2.45 9.49
C ILE A 22 10.83 -2.20 10.12
N ASP A 23 11.86 -2.86 9.61
CA ASP A 23 13.21 -2.68 10.12
C ASP A 23 13.69 -1.23 9.99
N GLU A 24 14.58 -0.80 10.90
CA GLU A 24 15.09 0.57 10.94
C GLU A 24 15.79 0.97 9.62
N GLU A 25 16.47 0.02 8.97
CA GLU A 25 17.09 0.24 7.66
C GLU A 25 16.03 0.52 6.58
N ASN A 26 15.03 -0.34 6.46
CA ASN A 26 13.92 -0.20 5.50
C ASN A 26 13.13 1.09 5.75
N LYS A 27 12.87 1.40 7.02
CA LYS A 27 12.21 2.64 7.47
C LYS A 27 12.98 3.87 7.01
N LYS A 28 14.29 3.89 7.26
CA LYS A 28 15.16 5.02 6.86
C LYS A 28 15.20 5.17 5.34
N MET A 29 15.37 4.07 4.60
CA MET A 29 15.38 4.07 3.13
C MET A 29 14.05 4.57 2.55
N PHE A 30 12.93 4.09 3.09
CA PHE A 30 11.59 4.51 2.66
C PHE A 30 11.34 5.99 2.93
N LEU A 31 11.63 6.47 4.15
CA LEU A 31 11.46 7.88 4.50
C LEU A 31 12.36 8.78 3.65
N GLU A 32 13.57 8.36 3.30
CA GLU A 32 14.44 9.13 2.41
C GLU A 32 13.88 9.22 0.98
N LYS A 33 13.39 8.11 0.42
CA LYS A 33 12.72 8.09 -0.89
C LYS A 33 11.49 8.99 -0.89
N LEU A 34 10.59 8.80 0.08
CA LEU A 34 9.37 9.59 0.22
C LEU A 34 9.67 11.08 0.37
N ARG A 35 10.74 11.45 1.10
CA ARG A 35 11.17 12.85 1.22
C ARG A 35 11.56 13.44 -0.13
N LYS A 36 12.33 12.71 -0.95
CA LYS A 36 12.74 13.14 -2.29
C LYS A 36 11.54 13.26 -3.23
N ASP A 37 10.62 12.30 -3.19
CA ASP A 37 9.42 12.29 -4.02
C ASP A 37 8.51 13.48 -3.68
N VAL A 38 8.27 13.73 -2.39
CA VAL A 38 7.50 14.89 -1.93
C VAL A 38 8.17 16.21 -2.28
N GLU A 39 9.50 16.28 -2.18
CA GLU A 39 10.26 17.48 -2.60
C GLU A 39 10.11 17.75 -4.10
N PHE A 40 10.17 16.70 -4.92
CA PHE A 40 9.92 16.79 -6.36
C PHE A 40 8.49 17.22 -6.69
N LEU A 41 7.48 16.61 -6.06
CA LEU A 41 6.07 16.97 -6.26
C LEU A 41 5.79 18.44 -5.87
N ALA A 42 6.41 18.91 -4.78
CA ALA A 42 6.30 20.30 -4.34
C ALA A 42 6.92 21.28 -5.36
N GLN A 43 8.06 20.94 -5.97
CA GLN A 43 8.67 21.75 -7.03
C GLN A 43 7.76 21.89 -8.26
N LEU A 44 7.01 20.84 -8.59
CA LEU A 44 6.00 20.84 -9.66
C LEU A 44 4.68 21.51 -9.26
N LYS A 45 4.55 21.99 -8.01
CA LYS A 45 3.32 22.58 -7.45
C LYS A 45 2.13 21.62 -7.54
N LEU A 46 2.39 20.34 -7.34
CA LEU A 46 1.37 19.30 -7.25
C LEU A 46 0.88 19.21 -5.81
N MET A 47 -0.43 19.20 -5.64
CA MET A 47 -1.10 19.16 -4.33
C MET A 47 -1.99 17.93 -4.18
N ASP A 48 -2.41 17.66 -2.95
CA ASP A 48 -3.45 16.68 -2.62
C ASP A 48 -3.10 15.24 -3.04
N TYR A 49 -1.80 14.91 -3.10
CA TYR A 49 -1.33 13.54 -3.25
C TYR A 49 -1.51 12.77 -1.93
N SER A 50 -1.65 11.45 -2.04
CA SER A 50 -1.84 10.56 -0.90
C SER A 50 -0.79 9.45 -0.89
N LEU A 51 -0.46 8.93 0.27
CA LEU A 51 0.29 7.69 0.39
C LEU A 51 -0.69 6.53 0.48
N LEU A 52 -0.70 5.67 -0.53
CA LEU A 52 -1.41 4.41 -0.49
C LEU A 52 -0.58 3.40 0.31
N VAL A 53 -1.23 2.73 1.26
CA VAL A 53 -0.64 1.65 2.06
C VAL A 53 -1.54 0.42 1.91
N GLY A 54 -1.01 -0.62 1.27
CA GLY A 54 -1.58 -1.96 1.29
C GLY A 54 -0.89 -2.80 2.36
N ILE A 55 -1.65 -3.53 3.16
CA ILE A 55 -1.13 -4.46 4.17
C ILE A 55 -1.61 -5.85 3.77
N HIS A 56 -0.66 -6.74 3.52
CA HIS A 56 -0.92 -8.14 3.23
C HIS A 56 -0.51 -8.98 4.44
N ASP A 57 -1.49 -9.61 5.10
CA ASP A 57 -1.26 -10.55 6.20
C ASP A 57 -0.99 -11.94 5.61
N VAL A 58 0.24 -12.44 5.78
CA VAL A 58 0.71 -13.68 5.16
C VAL A 58 -0.01 -14.89 5.76
N GLU A 59 -0.21 -14.92 7.07
CA GLU A 59 -0.82 -16.08 7.75
C GLU A 59 -2.30 -16.19 7.42
N ARG A 60 -2.98 -15.05 7.27
CA ARG A 60 -4.37 -15.02 6.83
C ARG A 60 -4.50 -15.47 5.38
N ALA A 61 -3.61 -15.03 4.50
CA ALA A 61 -3.64 -15.41 3.09
C ALA A 61 -3.44 -16.93 2.90
N GLU A 62 -2.50 -17.53 3.64
CA GLU A 62 -2.31 -19.00 3.62
C GLU A 62 -3.59 -19.75 4.04
N GLN A 63 -4.31 -19.26 5.06
CA GLN A 63 -5.56 -19.90 5.51
C GLN A 63 -6.67 -19.80 4.48
N GLU A 64 -6.82 -18.62 3.85
CA GLU A 64 -7.82 -18.39 2.80
C GLU A 64 -7.53 -19.25 1.54
N GLU A 65 -6.26 -19.49 1.20
CA GLU A 65 -5.87 -20.39 0.11
C GLU A 65 -6.30 -21.84 0.41
N VAL A 66 -6.02 -22.36 1.61
CA VAL A 66 -6.40 -23.73 2.00
C VAL A 66 -7.92 -23.91 2.03
N GLU A 67 -8.68 -22.95 2.56
CA GLU A 67 -10.15 -23.01 2.58
C GLU A 67 -10.77 -22.94 1.18
N SER A 68 -10.10 -22.29 0.22
CA SER A 68 -10.55 -22.24 -1.17
C SER A 68 -10.31 -23.56 -1.91
N GLU A 69 -9.19 -24.23 -1.66
CA GLU A 69 -8.87 -25.56 -2.22
C GLU A 69 -9.84 -26.65 -1.74
N ASP A 70 -10.29 -26.58 -0.47
CA ASP A 70 -11.27 -27.53 0.08
C ASP A 70 -12.68 -27.38 -0.54
N ASN A 71 -13.07 -26.17 -0.95
CA ASN A 71 -14.37 -25.94 -1.62
C ASN A 71 -14.38 -26.40 -3.08
N GLU A 72 -13.21 -26.43 -3.76
CA GLU A 72 -13.09 -26.97 -5.11
C GLU A 72 -13.01 -28.52 -5.11
N ALA A 73 -12.63 -29.13 -3.98
CA ALA A 73 -12.60 -30.59 -3.83
C ALA A 73 -13.98 -31.23 -3.58
N GLU A 74 -14.99 -30.46 -3.15
CA GLU A 74 -16.35 -30.96 -2.91
C GLU A 74 -17.23 -31.02 -4.18
N GLU A 75 -16.84 -30.40 -5.30
CA GLU A 75 -17.59 -30.49 -6.57
C GLU A 75 -17.16 -31.66 -7.50
N GLU A 76 -16.05 -32.36 -7.20
CA GLU A 76 -15.54 -33.49 -8.00
C GLU A 76 -15.87 -34.88 -7.40
N ALA A 77 -16.63 -34.94 -6.30
CA ALA A 77 -16.91 -36.17 -5.57
C ALA A 77 -18.12 -36.96 -6.08
N GLU A 78 -18.41 -36.99 -7.39
CA GLU A 78 -19.43 -37.87 -7.96
C GLU A 78 -19.04 -38.38 -9.36
N SER A 79 -17.85 -38.99 -9.52
CA SER A 79 -17.61 -39.88 -10.67
C SER A 79 -16.71 -41.07 -10.34
N ASP A 80 -17.36 -42.23 -10.25
CA ASP A 80 -16.80 -43.56 -10.12
C ASP A 80 -15.88 -43.92 -11.31
N GLY A 81 -14.64 -44.33 -11.01
CA GLY A 81 -13.86 -45.21 -11.90
C GLY A 81 -12.53 -44.70 -12.45
N GLY A 82 -11.44 -44.94 -11.70
CA GLY A 82 -10.18 -45.48 -12.24
C GLY A 82 -9.19 -44.58 -13.02
N GLY A 83 -8.01 -44.38 -12.43
CA GLY A 83 -6.72 -44.44 -13.16
C GLY A 83 -6.17 -43.17 -13.83
N ILE A 84 -5.03 -42.70 -13.28
CA ILE A 84 -3.88 -42.09 -13.98
C ILE A 84 -4.17 -40.97 -15.01
N GLY A 85 -3.72 -39.76 -14.65
CA GLY A 85 -3.16 -38.78 -15.59
C GLY A 85 -4.09 -37.64 -16.01
N THR A 86 -4.08 -36.53 -15.26
CA THR A 86 -4.48 -35.25 -15.85
C THR A 86 -3.41 -34.84 -16.89
N PRO A 87 -3.79 -34.46 -18.12
CA PRO A 87 -2.84 -34.19 -19.20
C PRO A 87 -2.09 -32.86 -18.98
N PRO A 88 -0.78 -32.79 -19.31
CA PRO A 88 0.01 -31.58 -19.20
C PRO A 88 -0.16 -30.73 -20.47
N ASP A 89 -1.27 -30.03 -20.63
CA ASP A 89 -1.46 -29.16 -21.81
C ASP A 89 -2.31 -27.91 -21.54
N SER A 90 -2.07 -27.24 -20.40
CA SER A 90 -2.29 -25.80 -20.33
C SER A 90 -1.05 -25.11 -20.92
N PRO A 91 -1.15 -24.39 -22.05
CA PRO A 91 -0.01 -23.70 -22.62
C PRO A 91 0.47 -22.66 -21.60
N SER A 92 1.64 -22.96 -21.02
CA SER A 92 2.39 -22.06 -20.17
C SER A 92 2.52 -20.72 -20.87
N ASN A 93 1.97 -19.67 -20.27
CA ASN A 93 2.33 -18.32 -20.64
C ASN A 93 3.78 -18.13 -20.21
N THR A 94 4.69 -18.21 -21.18
CA THR A 94 6.14 -18.13 -21.01
C THR A 94 6.54 -16.70 -20.63
N LEU A 95 6.40 -16.38 -19.36
CA LEU A 95 7.21 -15.36 -18.69
C LEU A 95 7.84 -16.06 -17.49
N ASP A 96 9.13 -16.37 -17.64
CA ASP A 96 10.00 -17.12 -16.73
C ASP A 96 10.04 -16.55 -15.29
N SER A 97 9.04 -16.83 -14.46
CA SER A 97 9.09 -16.56 -13.01
C SER A 97 8.29 -17.56 -12.16
N THR A 98 8.04 -18.77 -12.63
CA THR A 98 7.24 -19.78 -11.89
C THR A 98 8.08 -20.59 -10.89
N LYS A 99 8.91 -19.92 -10.08
CA LYS A 99 9.25 -20.53 -8.80
C LYS A 99 8.06 -20.24 -7.89
N PRO A 100 7.34 -21.25 -7.37
CA PRO A 100 6.31 -20.99 -6.37
C PRO A 100 6.99 -20.23 -5.24
N LEU A 101 6.63 -18.95 -5.09
CA LEU A 101 7.15 -18.10 -4.05
C LEU A 101 6.65 -18.66 -2.73
N SER A 102 7.52 -18.71 -1.72
CA SER A 102 7.06 -19.10 -0.39
C SER A 102 6.09 -18.04 0.15
N PRO A 103 5.17 -18.39 1.07
CA PRO A 103 4.25 -17.42 1.63
C PRO A 103 4.98 -16.21 2.24
N GLY A 104 4.55 -15.02 1.84
CA GLY A 104 5.20 -13.75 2.21
C GLY A 104 6.51 -13.44 1.48
N GLU A 105 6.88 -14.23 0.47
CA GLU A 105 7.96 -13.94 -0.46
C GLU A 105 7.42 -13.23 -1.70
N PHE A 106 8.16 -12.22 -2.16
CA PHE A 106 7.81 -11.43 -3.33
C PHE A 106 9.08 -11.15 -4.13
N ASP A 107 8.93 -10.91 -5.42
CA ASP A 107 10.05 -10.54 -6.28
C ASP A 107 10.27 -9.02 -6.19
N PRO A 108 11.35 -8.52 -5.58
CA PRO A 108 11.58 -7.08 -5.44
C PRO A 108 11.79 -6.36 -6.78
N THR A 109 11.99 -7.08 -7.89
CA THR A 109 12.06 -6.50 -9.24
C THR A 109 10.69 -6.24 -9.84
N ILE A 110 9.67 -6.97 -9.40
CA ILE A 110 8.27 -6.82 -9.80
C ILE A 110 7.54 -5.96 -8.76
N ASP A 111 7.60 -6.38 -7.50
CA ASP A 111 6.96 -5.76 -6.35
C ASP A 111 7.86 -4.70 -5.70
N VAL A 112 8.24 -3.71 -6.50
CA VAL A 112 9.21 -2.66 -6.12
C VAL A 112 8.78 -1.79 -4.93
N TYR A 113 7.50 -1.84 -4.55
CA TYR A 113 6.90 -1.09 -3.44
C TYR A 113 6.71 -1.93 -2.18
N ALA A 114 7.04 -3.22 -2.22
CA ALA A 114 6.86 -4.14 -1.12
C ALA A 114 8.00 -4.04 -0.10
N ILE A 115 7.62 -4.02 1.18
CA ILE A 115 8.53 -4.05 2.33
C ILE A 115 8.03 -5.11 3.30
N LYS A 116 8.87 -6.08 3.64
CA LYS A 116 8.53 -7.10 4.64
C LYS A 116 8.47 -6.48 6.03
N SER A 117 7.59 -7.02 6.87
CA SER A 117 7.59 -6.70 8.29
C SER A 117 8.90 -7.11 8.96
N ASN A 118 9.24 -6.46 10.07
CA ASN A 118 10.38 -6.89 10.87
C ASN A 118 10.13 -8.30 11.46
N GLU A 119 11.20 -9.01 11.81
CA GLU A 119 11.10 -10.36 12.38
C GLU A 119 10.48 -10.39 13.78
N THR A 120 10.43 -9.25 14.48
CA THR A 120 9.87 -9.13 15.83
C THR A 120 8.38 -8.81 15.82
N ALA A 121 7.78 -8.64 14.65
CA ALA A 121 6.37 -8.31 14.47
C ALA A 121 5.51 -9.48 14.91
N LEU A 122 4.38 -9.16 15.56
CA LEU A 122 3.42 -10.17 15.99
C LEU A 122 2.73 -10.88 14.82
N ARG A 123 2.67 -10.21 13.67
CA ARG A 123 2.11 -10.74 12.42
C ARG A 123 3.16 -10.61 11.32
N LYS A 124 3.23 -11.63 10.47
CA LYS A 124 4.01 -11.58 9.24
C LYS A 124 3.21 -10.81 8.20
N GLU A 125 3.63 -9.58 7.94
CA GLU A 125 2.93 -8.68 7.02
C GLU A 125 3.88 -8.24 5.90
N VAL A 126 3.32 -8.01 4.70
CA VAL A 126 4.01 -7.33 3.61
C VAL A 126 3.30 -6.01 3.33
N TYR A 127 4.06 -4.92 3.41
CA TYR A 127 3.56 -3.56 3.22
C TYR A 127 3.85 -3.07 1.80
N PHE A 128 2.82 -2.68 1.07
CA PHE A 128 2.92 -2.08 -0.26
C PHE A 128 2.65 -0.58 -0.15
N MET A 129 3.66 0.26 -0.36
CA MET A 129 3.55 1.70 -0.12
C MET A 129 3.94 2.54 -1.34
N ALA A 130 3.04 3.39 -1.81
CA ALA A 130 3.27 4.24 -2.98
C ALA A 130 2.54 5.58 -2.90
N VAL A 131 3.14 6.62 -3.46
CA VAL A 131 2.48 7.93 -3.61
C VAL A 131 1.56 7.90 -4.83
N ILE A 132 0.30 8.28 -4.64
CA ILE A 132 -0.74 8.30 -5.68
C ILE A 132 -1.35 9.70 -5.85
N ASP A 133 -2.20 9.86 -6.86
CA ASP A 133 -2.95 11.09 -7.18
C ASP A 133 -2.07 12.33 -7.48
N ILE A 134 -0.92 12.11 -8.11
CA ILE A 134 0.12 13.13 -8.34
C ILE A 134 -0.19 14.14 -9.46
N LEU A 135 -1.33 14.08 -10.15
CA LEU A 135 -1.58 14.94 -11.33
C LEU A 135 -2.34 16.24 -11.01
N GLN A 136 -2.70 16.47 -9.75
CA GLN A 136 -3.48 17.63 -9.35
C GLN A 136 -2.60 18.88 -9.20
N HIS A 137 -2.59 19.72 -10.24
CA HIS A 137 -1.85 20.98 -10.25
C HIS A 137 -2.48 22.05 -9.36
N TYR A 138 -1.63 22.89 -8.77
CA TYR A 138 -2.06 24.13 -8.11
C TYR A 138 -2.52 25.17 -9.14
N ASP A 139 -3.80 25.13 -9.54
CA ASP A 139 -4.38 26.16 -10.41
C ASP A 139 -4.77 27.45 -9.65
N ALA A 140 -4.75 28.58 -10.36
CA ALA A 140 -5.12 29.90 -9.84
C ALA A 140 -6.52 29.97 -9.17
N LYS A 141 -7.44 29.05 -9.52
CA LYS A 141 -8.74 28.90 -8.83
C LYS A 141 -8.59 28.44 -7.37
N LYS A 142 -7.63 27.55 -7.06
CA LYS A 142 -7.31 27.17 -5.68
C LYS A 142 -6.62 28.32 -4.92
N LYS A 143 -5.86 29.17 -5.61
CA LYS A 143 -5.28 30.41 -5.04
C LYS A 143 -6.36 31.36 -4.52
N ALA A 144 -7.46 31.54 -5.26
CA ALA A 144 -8.59 32.38 -4.86
C ALA A 144 -9.35 31.80 -3.66
N ALA A 145 -9.64 30.48 -3.67
CA ALA A 145 -10.25 29.79 -2.53
C ALA A 145 -9.37 29.85 -1.27
N HIS A 146 -8.05 29.79 -1.46
CA HIS A 146 -7.06 29.91 -0.38
C HIS A 146 -7.02 31.32 0.20
N ALA A 147 -6.97 32.36 -0.66
CA ALA A 147 -7.04 33.76 -0.23
C ALA A 147 -8.34 34.05 0.54
N ALA A 148 -9.47 33.50 0.08
CA ALA A 148 -10.76 33.61 0.76
C ALA A 148 -10.77 32.96 2.16
N LYS A 149 -10.05 31.83 2.36
CA LYS A 149 -9.89 31.21 3.70
C LYS A 149 -8.99 32.07 4.61
N THR A 150 -7.95 32.69 4.08
CA THR A 150 -7.02 33.53 4.83
C THR A 150 -7.67 34.84 5.32
N VAL A 151 -8.56 35.45 4.52
CA VAL A 151 -9.28 36.67 4.95
C VAL A 151 -10.33 36.40 6.04
N LYS A 152 -10.84 35.17 6.15
CA LYS A 152 -11.80 34.80 7.20
C LYS A 152 -11.14 34.40 8.53
N HIS A 153 -9.83 34.08 8.55
CA HIS A 153 -9.12 33.57 9.74
C HIS A 153 -7.81 34.28 10.11
N GLY A 154 -7.54 35.48 9.59
CA GLY A 154 -6.40 36.27 10.03
C GLY A 154 -5.08 35.85 9.37
N SER A 155 -4.36 36.86 8.92
CA SER A 155 -3.13 36.82 8.14
C SER A 155 -1.92 36.35 8.96
N GLY A 156 -1.15 35.40 8.43
CA GLY A 156 0.16 35.09 9.00
C GLY A 156 0.77 33.75 8.62
N ALA A 157 0.88 33.43 7.33
CA ALA A 157 1.95 32.57 6.82
C ALA A 157 1.89 32.56 5.29
N ASP A 158 3.05 32.62 4.67
CA ASP A 158 3.23 32.12 3.31
C ASP A 158 2.99 30.60 3.35
N LEU A 159 1.71 30.21 3.27
CA LEU A 159 1.23 28.85 3.54
C LEU A 159 1.43 27.90 2.35
N SER A 160 1.93 28.41 1.22
CA SER A 160 2.26 27.60 0.04
C SER A 160 3.42 26.65 0.34
N ASP A 161 4.44 27.15 1.03
CA ASP A 161 5.54 26.35 1.58
C ASP A 161 5.10 25.53 2.80
N SER A 162 4.21 26.06 3.64
CA SER A 162 3.89 25.41 4.92
C SER A 162 2.94 24.20 4.81
N LYS A 163 2.03 24.13 3.82
CA LYS A 163 1.14 22.95 3.67
C LYS A 163 1.84 21.75 3.05
N HIS A 164 2.64 21.96 2.00
CA HIS A 164 3.51 20.91 1.45
C HIS A 164 4.56 20.47 2.47
N ALA A 165 5.04 21.40 3.33
CA ALA A 165 5.98 21.08 4.39
C ALA A 165 5.36 20.43 5.63
N LYS A 166 4.07 20.61 5.93
CA LYS A 166 3.42 20.01 7.11
C LYS A 166 3.00 18.56 6.92
N TYR A 167 2.79 18.11 5.68
CA TYR A 167 2.71 16.68 5.37
C TYR A 167 4.06 15.96 5.52
N LYS A 168 5.16 16.70 5.71
CA LYS A 168 6.50 16.12 5.82
C LYS A 168 6.66 15.41 7.16
N ASN A 169 6.85 14.11 7.07
CA ASN A 169 7.50 13.24 8.03
C ASN A 169 6.74 12.92 9.32
N SER A 170 5.97 13.83 9.94
CA SER A 170 5.43 13.51 11.28
C SER A 170 4.39 12.39 11.27
N ALA A 171 3.47 12.39 10.29
CA ALA A 171 2.42 11.38 10.20
C ALA A 171 2.96 10.02 9.72
N CYS A 172 3.79 10.00 8.67
CA CYS A 172 4.43 8.76 8.23
C CYS A 172 5.42 8.23 9.28
N SER A 173 6.17 9.09 9.97
CA SER A 173 7.07 8.65 11.03
C SER A 173 6.34 8.16 12.27
N SER A 174 5.09 8.59 12.52
CA SER A 174 4.32 8.12 13.68
C SER A 174 3.63 6.78 13.45
N ILE A 175 3.42 6.38 12.19
CA ILE A 175 2.78 5.10 11.85
C ILE A 175 3.79 3.97 11.59
N LEU A 176 5.04 4.31 11.25
CA LEU A 176 6.13 3.36 11.08
C LEU A 176 6.75 3.09 12.47
N ASP A 177 6.64 1.86 12.96
CA ASP A 177 7.28 1.38 14.19
C ASP A 177 8.60 0.69 13.84
#